data_AF-A0AB74DYC7-F1
#
_entry.id   AF-A0AB74DYC7-F1
#
_cell.length_a   1.000
_cell.length_b   1.000
_cell.length_c   1.000
_cell.angle_alpha   90.00
_cell.angle_beta   90.00
_cell.angle_gamma   90.00
#
_symmetry.space_group_name_H-M   'P 1'
#
loop_
_entity.id
_entity.type
_entity.pdbx_description
1 polymer ?
#
loop_
_entity_poly.entity_id
_entity_poly.type
_entity_poly.pdbx_seq_one_letter_code
_entity_poly.pdbx_strand_id
1 'polypeptide(L)'
;RGPLAMGGQLGGAENATRVALLTGSMTAGQKKQVRAEIASGQVGIVIGTHALLQEAVDFHNLGMVVVDEQHRFGVEQRDQLRAKAPAGITPHLLVMTATPIPRTVALTVYGDLETSTLRELPLGRQPIATNVIFVKDKPA
;
A
#
# COMPACT_ATOMS: atom_id res chain seq x y z
N ARG A 1 -17.36 -0.42 11.27
CA ARG A 1 -17.50 1.05 11.43
C ARG A 1 -17.51 1.33 12.92
N GLY A 2 -16.40 1.83 13.46
CA GLY A 2 -16.26 2.12 14.90
C GLY A 2 -16.27 3.63 15.16
N PRO A 3 -16.30 4.07 16.43
CA PRO A 3 -16.41 5.47 16.84
C PRO A 3 -15.22 6.37 16.43
N LEU A 4 -14.17 5.79 15.84
CA LEU A 4 -12.94 6.48 15.46
C LEU A 4 -12.83 6.75 13.95
N ALA A 5 -13.85 6.42 13.13
CA ALA A 5 -13.77 6.58 11.68
C ALA A 5 -15.09 7.05 11.06
N MET A 6 -15.10 8.31 10.59
CA MET A 6 -16.02 8.80 9.56
C MET A 6 -15.40 8.56 8.18
N GLY A 7 -16.22 8.31 7.14
CA GLY A 7 -15.70 8.08 5.78
C GLY A 7 -14.85 9.26 5.29
N GLY A 8 -13.58 9.00 4.95
CA GLY A 8 -12.63 10.04 4.51
C GLY A 8 -11.72 10.63 5.60
N GLN A 9 -11.80 10.14 6.84
CA GLN A 9 -10.94 10.59 7.96
C GLN A 9 -10.49 9.41 8.83
N LEU A 10 -9.22 9.43 9.26
CA LEU A 10 -8.72 8.61 10.36
C LEU A 10 -8.76 9.48 11.64
N GLY A 11 -9.80 9.35 12.45
CA GLY A 11 -9.94 10.02 13.75
C GLY A 11 -10.76 11.32 13.73
N GLY A 12 -11.76 11.41 14.60
CA GLY A 12 -12.63 12.58 14.80
C GLY A 12 -12.06 13.61 15.77
N ALA A 13 -10.98 14.29 15.40
CA ALA A 13 -10.46 15.48 16.09
C ALA A 13 -10.28 16.62 15.07
N GLU A 14 -10.43 17.88 15.48
CA GLU A 14 -10.34 19.06 14.59
C GLU A 14 -9.04 19.13 13.79
N ASN A 15 -7.95 18.55 14.31
CA ASN A 15 -6.62 18.52 13.70
C ASN A 15 -6.24 17.14 13.13
N ALA A 16 -7.20 16.27 12.83
CA ALA A 16 -6.91 14.94 12.30
C ALA A 16 -6.40 14.99 10.85
N THR A 17 -5.48 14.08 10.52
CA THR A 17 -4.97 13.95 9.17
C THR A 17 -6.07 13.50 8.21
N ARG A 18 -6.31 14.29 7.16
CA ARG A 18 -7.25 13.94 6.11
C ARG A 18 -6.73 12.76 5.28
N VAL A 19 -7.64 11.85 4.93
CA VAL A 19 -7.35 10.67 4.13
C VAL A 19 -8.09 10.78 2.80
N ALA A 20 -7.40 10.62 1.68
CA ALA A 20 -8.02 10.54 0.36
C ALA A 20 -7.79 9.18 -0.29
N LEU A 21 -8.77 8.79 -1.11
CA LEU A 21 -8.68 7.59 -1.94
C LEU A 21 -8.40 8.01 -3.39
N LEU A 22 -7.44 7.37 -4.05
CA LEU A 22 -7.21 7.49 -5.49
C LEU A 22 -7.15 6.10 -6.15
N THR A 23 -8.23 5.71 -6.81
CA THR A 23 -8.35 4.41 -7.49
C THR A 23 -8.75 4.55 -8.95
N GLY A 24 -8.57 3.47 -9.71
CA GLY A 24 -8.94 3.41 -11.13
C GLY A 24 -10.42 3.68 -11.40
N SER A 25 -11.32 3.30 -10.47
CA SER A 25 -12.77 3.40 -10.62
C SER A 25 -13.35 4.81 -10.47
N MET A 26 -12.54 5.79 -10.06
CA MET A 26 -12.99 7.18 -9.92
C MET A 26 -13.16 7.87 -11.26
N THR A 27 -14.11 8.80 -11.35
CA THR A 27 -14.31 9.62 -12.55
C THR A 27 -13.14 10.58 -12.76
N ALA A 28 -12.97 11.09 -13.98
CA ALA A 28 -11.90 12.05 -14.28
C ALA A 28 -11.98 13.31 -13.40
N GLY A 29 -13.18 13.83 -13.15
CA GLY A 29 -13.40 14.98 -12.26
C GLY A 29 -12.98 14.69 -10.81
N GLN A 30 -13.36 13.53 -10.28
CA GLN A 30 -12.96 13.11 -8.94
C GLN A 30 -11.44 12.93 -8.81
N LYS A 31 -10.80 12.30 -9.81
CA LYS A 31 -9.34 12.14 -9.84
C LYS A 31 -8.63 13.50 -9.88
N LYS A 32 -9.13 14.45 -10.68
CA LYS A 32 -8.57 15.81 -10.77
C LYS A 32 -8.65 16.53 -9.42
N GLN A 33 -9.80 16.45 -8.76
CA GLN A 33 -10.00 17.07 -7.45
C GLN A 33 -9.03 16.50 -6.40
N VAL A 34 -8.98 15.17 -6.27
CA VAL A 34 -8.09 14.51 -5.31
C VAL A 34 -6.62 14.81 -5.59
N ARG A 35 -6.19 14.82 -6.86
CA ARG A 35 -4.81 15.20 -7.23
C ARG A 35 -4.44 16.61 -6.78
N ALA A 36 -5.34 17.58 -6.93
CA ALA A 36 -5.11 18.95 -6.47
C ALA A 36 -5.00 19.03 -4.93
N GLU A 37 -5.84 18.27 -4.21
CA GLU A 37 -5.78 18.19 -2.75
C GLU A 37 -4.49 17.54 -2.24
N ILE A 38 -3.95 16.55 -2.97
CA ILE A 38 -2.67 15.90 -2.68
C ILE A 38 -1.50 16.88 -2.92
N ALA A 39 -1.50 17.57 -4.06
CA ALA A 39 -0.44 18.51 -4.44
C ALA A 39 -0.38 19.74 -3.51
N SER A 40 -1.53 20.17 -2.98
CA SER A 40 -1.64 21.28 -2.03
C SER A 40 -1.31 20.90 -0.58
N GLY A 41 -1.18 19.61 -0.27
CA GLY A 41 -0.92 19.14 1.09
C GLY A 41 -2.16 19.12 2.00
N GLN A 42 -3.35 19.32 1.46
CA GLN A 42 -4.62 19.20 2.21
C GLN A 42 -4.93 17.76 2.63
N VAL A 43 -4.25 16.79 2.02
CA VAL A 43 -4.33 15.36 2.35
C VAL A 43 -3.00 14.90 2.91
N GLY A 44 -3.00 14.38 4.14
CA GLY A 44 -1.78 13.83 4.73
C GLY A 44 -1.62 12.32 4.51
N ILE A 45 -2.69 11.59 4.20
CA ILE A 45 -2.61 10.17 3.85
C ILE A 45 -3.38 9.91 2.57
N VAL A 46 -2.72 9.31 1.58
CA VAL A 46 -3.34 8.91 0.32
C VAL A 46 -3.32 7.40 0.24
N ILE A 47 -4.49 6.80 0.03
CA ILE A 47 -4.64 5.37 -0.19
C ILE A 47 -5.05 5.17 -1.64
N GLY A 48 -4.48 4.19 -2.32
CA GLY A 48 -4.79 3.95 -3.71
C GLY A 48 -4.15 2.68 -4.21
N THR A 49 -4.42 2.38 -5.46
CA THR A 49 -3.73 1.29 -6.17
C THR A 49 -2.47 1.86 -6.85
N HIS A 50 -1.91 1.09 -7.78
CA HIS A 50 -0.85 1.53 -8.70
C HIS A 50 -1.15 2.85 -9.44
N ALA A 51 -2.40 3.34 -9.43
CA ALA A 51 -2.75 4.68 -9.91
C ALA A 51 -1.95 5.81 -9.22
N LEU A 52 -1.45 5.60 -7.99
CA LEU A 52 -0.61 6.56 -7.27
C LEU A 52 0.79 6.71 -7.84
N LEU A 53 1.29 5.70 -8.56
CA LEU A 53 2.62 5.70 -9.18
C LEU A 53 2.64 6.36 -10.55
N GLN A 54 1.47 6.69 -11.10
CA GLN A 54 1.37 7.36 -12.40
C GLN A 54 2.01 8.75 -12.35
N GLU A 55 2.57 9.20 -13.49
CA GLU A 55 3.23 10.50 -13.60
C GLU A 55 2.36 11.65 -13.09
N ALA A 56 1.05 11.59 -13.32
CA ALA A 56 0.10 12.67 -13.02
C ALA A 56 -0.29 12.84 -11.53
N VAL A 57 0.48 12.30 -10.57
CA VAL A 57 0.24 12.47 -9.13
C VAL A 57 1.45 13.13 -8.48
N ASP A 58 1.30 14.39 -8.12
CA ASP A 58 2.32 15.18 -7.44
C ASP A 58 2.00 15.30 -5.95
N PHE A 59 2.94 14.91 -5.11
CA PHE A 59 2.80 14.99 -3.66
C PHE A 59 3.41 16.28 -3.13
N HIS A 60 2.72 16.95 -2.21
CA HIS A 60 3.27 18.16 -1.58
C HIS A 60 4.59 17.91 -0.83
N ASN A 61 4.62 16.86 -0.01
CA ASN A 61 5.82 16.43 0.73
C ASN A 61 5.74 14.92 1.01
N LEU A 62 6.26 14.11 0.08
CA LEU A 62 6.24 12.65 0.22
C LEU A 62 7.34 12.17 1.18
N GLY A 63 6.98 11.91 2.44
CA GLY A 63 7.92 11.42 3.46
C GLY A 63 7.98 9.91 3.59
N MET A 64 6.89 9.19 3.30
CA MET A 64 6.80 7.74 3.48
C MET A 64 5.86 7.11 2.47
N VAL A 65 6.20 5.91 2.03
CA VAL A 65 5.39 5.08 1.15
C VAL A 65 5.25 3.69 1.78
N VAL A 66 4.01 3.24 1.90
CA VAL A 66 3.66 1.88 2.29
C VAL A 66 3.07 1.18 1.09
N VAL A 67 3.56 -0.01 0.80
CA VAL A 67 3.02 -0.84 -0.27
C VAL A 67 2.67 -2.21 0.29
N ASP A 68 1.44 -2.62 0.04
CA ASP A 68 0.91 -3.91 0.43
C ASP A 68 0.86 -4.88 -0.77
N GLU A 69 1.18 -6.14 -0.53
CA GLU A 69 1.27 -7.27 -1.47
C GLU A 69 1.93 -6.97 -2.83
N GLN A 70 3.26 -7.00 -2.85
CA GLN A 70 4.05 -6.70 -4.04
C GLN A 70 4.26 -7.91 -4.95
N HIS A 71 3.47 -7.99 -6.03
CA HIS A 71 3.76 -8.88 -7.15
C HIS A 71 4.53 -8.20 -8.29
N ARG A 72 4.63 -6.85 -8.31
CA ARG A 72 5.22 -6.09 -9.45
C ARG A 72 5.94 -4.80 -9.07
N PHE A 73 6.34 -4.66 -7.82
CA PHE A 73 7.00 -3.44 -7.38
C PHE A 73 8.52 -3.67 -7.39
N GLY A 74 9.14 -3.29 -8.50
CA GLY A 74 10.58 -3.44 -8.72
C GLY A 74 11.34 -2.13 -8.50
N VAL A 75 12.57 -2.11 -9.02
CA VAL A 75 13.49 -0.95 -8.92
C VAL A 75 12.89 0.30 -9.59
N GLU A 76 12.26 0.15 -10.75
CA GLU A 76 11.70 1.28 -11.52
C GLU A 76 10.64 2.05 -10.75
N GLN A 77 9.73 1.36 -10.05
CA GLN A 77 8.70 2.02 -9.23
C GLN A 77 9.32 2.73 -8.02
N ARG A 78 10.43 2.21 -7.50
CA ARG A 78 11.21 2.83 -6.42
C ARG A 78 11.84 4.15 -6.88
N ASP A 79 12.41 4.16 -8.08
CA ASP A 79 12.99 5.36 -8.67
C ASP A 79 11.92 6.41 -8.99
N GLN A 80 10.75 5.98 -9.49
CA GLN A 80 9.59 6.87 -9.69
C GLN A 80 9.12 7.52 -8.39
N LEU A 81 9.10 6.79 -7.27
CA LEU A 81 8.75 7.35 -5.97
C LEU A 81 9.81 8.32 -5.45
N ARG A 82 11.10 8.00 -5.62
CA ARG A 82 12.20 8.90 -5.26
C ARG A 82 12.11 10.22 -6.04
N ALA A 83 11.78 10.15 -7.33
CA ALA A 83 11.59 11.33 -8.18
C ALA A 83 10.38 12.20 -7.78
N LYS A 84 9.38 11.63 -7.08
CA LYS A 84 8.20 12.36 -6.60
C LYS A 84 8.40 13.06 -5.26
N ALA A 85 9.49 12.78 -4.54
CA ALA A 85 9.83 13.50 -3.33
C ALA A 85 10.60 14.81 -3.65
N PRO A 86 10.54 15.83 -2.76
CA PRO A 86 11.34 17.04 -2.94
C PRO A 86 12.84 16.73 -3.06
N ALA A 87 13.57 17.58 -3.80
CA ALA A 87 15.01 17.40 -4.01
C ALA A 87 15.77 17.26 -2.68
N GLY A 88 16.59 16.23 -2.57
CA GLY A 88 17.35 15.91 -1.36
C GLY A 88 16.62 15.07 -0.32
N ILE A 89 15.34 14.73 -0.54
CA ILE A 89 14.56 13.85 0.34
C ILE A 89 14.38 12.49 -0.33
N THR A 90 14.72 11.42 0.40
CA THR A 90 14.35 10.06 0.01
C THR A 90 13.19 9.61 0.90
N PRO A 91 12.01 9.27 0.34
CA PRO A 91 10.90 8.81 1.14
C PRO A 91 11.24 7.45 1.79
N HIS A 92 10.80 7.26 3.03
CA HIS A 92 10.87 5.97 3.69
C HIS A 92 9.98 4.96 2.97
N LEU A 93 10.48 3.75 2.73
CA LEU A 93 9.74 2.71 2.03
C LEU A 93 9.48 1.52 2.96
N LEU A 94 8.21 1.19 3.14
CA LEU A 94 7.77 -0.02 3.81
C LEU A 94 7.04 -0.91 2.80
N VAL A 95 7.54 -2.13 2.63
CA VAL A 95 6.93 -3.16 1.79
C VAL A 95 6.36 -4.25 2.68
N MET A 96 5.10 -4.61 2.46
CA MET A 96 4.38 -5.65 3.20
C MET A 96 3.90 -6.74 2.26
N THR A 97 3.96 -7.99 2.71
CA THR A 97 3.41 -9.15 2.00
C THR A 97 3.06 -10.24 3.00
N ALA A 98 1.97 -10.96 2.77
CA ALA A 98 1.61 -12.14 3.54
C ALA A 98 2.25 -13.42 2.95
N THR A 99 2.67 -13.38 1.68
CA THR A 99 3.31 -14.54 1.05
C THR A 99 4.78 -14.61 1.43
N PRO A 100 5.30 -15.79 1.86
CA PRO A 100 6.72 -15.92 2.15
C PRO A 100 7.53 -15.72 0.86
N ILE A 101 8.10 -14.54 0.65
CA ILE A 101 9.01 -14.28 -0.46
C ILE A 101 10.34 -14.94 -0.11
N PRO A 102 10.85 -15.88 -0.93
CA PRO A 102 12.15 -16.50 -0.67
C PRO A 102 13.21 -15.43 -0.49
N ARG A 103 14.02 -15.51 0.57
CA ARG A 103 15.01 -14.48 0.94
C ARG A 103 15.93 -14.11 -0.23
N THR A 104 16.31 -15.08 -1.06
CA THR A 104 17.10 -14.87 -2.28
C THR A 104 16.37 -14.03 -3.33
N VAL A 105 15.07 -14.24 -3.52
CA VAL A 105 14.25 -13.37 -4.39
C VAL A 105 14.10 -11.99 -3.78
N ALA A 106 13.96 -11.90 -2.45
CA ALA A 106 13.89 -10.61 -1.78
C ALA A 106 15.18 -9.79 -1.93
N LEU A 107 16.36 -10.41 -1.78
CA LEU A 107 17.65 -9.73 -1.98
C LEU A 107 17.88 -9.31 -3.44
N THR A 108 17.32 -10.01 -4.42
CA THR A 108 17.47 -9.66 -5.84
C THR A 108 16.45 -8.62 -6.32
N VAL A 109 15.18 -8.73 -5.88
CA VAL A 109 14.07 -7.86 -6.34
C VAL A 109 13.91 -6.62 -5.45
N TYR A 110 14.14 -6.79 -4.15
CA TYR A 110 14.01 -5.75 -3.12
C TYR A 110 15.37 -5.26 -2.60
N GLY A 111 16.47 -5.85 -3.08
CA GLY A 111 17.82 -5.33 -2.92
C GLY A 111 18.29 -5.28 -1.47
N ASP A 112 18.49 -4.05 -1.01
CA ASP A 112 19.06 -3.57 0.25
C ASP A 112 18.04 -3.45 1.40
N LEU A 113 16.80 -3.90 1.20
CA LEU A 113 15.76 -3.80 2.22
C LEU A 113 15.98 -4.77 3.38
N GLU A 114 15.93 -4.23 4.61
CA GLU A 114 15.90 -5.04 5.83
C GLU A 114 14.56 -5.80 5.92
N THR A 115 14.60 -7.06 6.34
CA THR A 115 13.42 -7.93 6.37
C THR A 115 12.99 -8.20 7.82
N SER A 116 11.73 -7.88 8.11
CA SER A 116 11.07 -8.23 9.37
C SER A 116 9.92 -9.21 9.11
N THR A 117 9.71 -10.20 9.98
CA THR A 117 8.69 -11.23 9.81
C THR A 117 7.83 -11.36 11.06
N LEU A 118 6.52 -11.17 10.91
CA LEU A 118 5.53 -11.42 11.97
C LEU A 118 5.04 -12.87 11.85
N ARG A 119 5.47 -13.74 12.77
CA ARG A 119 5.19 -15.19 12.72
C ARG A 119 3.97 -15.61 13.53
N GLU A 120 3.57 -14.78 14.49
CA GLU A 120 2.49 -15.11 15.41
C GLU A 120 1.13 -14.87 14.74
N LEU A 121 0.20 -15.80 15.00
CA LEU A 121 -1.17 -15.64 14.56
C LEU A 121 -1.90 -14.66 15.50
N PRO A 122 -2.75 -13.77 14.98
CA PRO A 122 -3.62 -12.97 15.83
C PRO A 122 -4.47 -13.87 16.74
N LEU A 123 -4.71 -13.39 17.97
CA LEU A 123 -5.57 -14.08 18.93
C LEU A 123 -6.95 -14.39 18.30
N GLY A 124 -7.42 -15.62 18.49
CA GLY A 124 -8.73 -16.06 17.99
C GLY A 124 -8.77 -16.52 16.53
N ARG A 125 -7.64 -16.52 15.80
CA ARG A 125 -7.58 -17.06 14.44
C ARG A 125 -7.82 -18.58 14.43
N GLN A 126 -8.92 -19.01 13.82
CA GLN A 126 -9.26 -20.41 13.66
C GLN A 126 -8.39 -21.08 12.58
N PRO A 127 -7.91 -22.32 12.78
CA PRO A 127 -7.23 -23.08 11.76
C PRO A 127 -8.12 -23.28 10.52
N ILE A 128 -7.53 -23.20 9.33
CA ILE A 128 -8.22 -23.55 8.08
C ILE A 128 -8.02 -25.05 7.86
N ALA A 129 -9.11 -25.82 7.85
CA ALA A 129 -9.06 -27.23 7.45
C ALA A 129 -8.85 -27.30 5.93
N THR A 130 -7.75 -27.91 5.50
CA THR A 130 -7.44 -28.10 4.07
C THR A 130 -7.29 -29.59 3.81
N ASN A 131 -8.14 -30.12 2.92
CA ASN A 131 -8.12 -31.53 2.51
C ASN A 131 -7.65 -31.62 1.06
N VAL A 132 -6.75 -32.55 0.78
CA VAL A 132 -6.34 -32.89 -0.59
C VAL A 132 -7.10 -34.15 -0.99
N ILE A 133 -7.90 -34.07 -2.06
CA ILE A 133 -8.62 -35.22 -2.62
C ILE A 133 -7.97 -35.57 -3.95
N PHE A 134 -7.39 -36.76 -4.04
CA PHE A 134 -6.85 -37.23 -5.32
C PHE A 134 -8.00 -37.66 -6.22
N VAL A 135 -7.86 -37.42 -7.52
CA VAL A 135 -8.90 -37.72 -8.53
C VAL A 135 -9.29 -39.21 -8.53
N LYS A 136 -8.37 -40.09 -8.10
CA LYS A 136 -8.59 -41.54 -7.98
C LYS A 136 -9.55 -41.92 -6.83
N ASP A 137 -9.74 -41.02 -5.86
CA ASP A 137 -10.50 -41.25 -4.63
C ASP A 137 -11.85 -40.51 -4.65
N LYS A 138 -12.29 -40.00 -5.81
CA LYS A 138 -13.64 -39.43 -5.95
C LYS A 138 -14.67 -40.57 -5.89
N PRO A 139 -15.61 -40.58 -4.92
CA PRO A 139 -16.81 -41.40 -5.06
C PRO A 139 -17.61 -40.88 -6.27
N ALA A 140 -18.21 -41.82 -7.01
CA ALA A 140 -19.02 -41.56 -8.20
C ALA A 140 -20.24 -40.66 -7.89
#